data_AF-A0ABD5PBE8-F1
#
_entry.id   AF-A0ABD5PBE8-F1
#
_cell.length_a   1.000
_cell.length_b   1.000
_cell.length_c   1.000
_cell.angle_alpha   90.00
_cell.angle_beta   90.00
_cell.angle_gamma   90.00
#
_symmetry.space_group_name_H-M   'P 1'
#
loop_
_entity.id
_entity.type
_entity.pdbx_description
1 polymer ?
#
loop_
_entity_poly.entity_id
_entity_poly.type
_entity_poly.pdbx_seq_one_letter_code
_entity_poly.pdbx_strand_id
1 'polypeptide(L)'
;MKRRTALGAAGLLLGSGCLGDASTPSESISDSDGDGVIDSQDYAPKDPNVSEKADLSSPTTSGTPITTARPTTQRPTTTTEYPTTETATRTTVRTPPPTTAVPHGNTLSVDSHPELGSQVVEYGYRSVTARIDPDGPAVEDTLAGESAKLVVGTYRYPDGDAVAFGESEPVTLSETKTLSVEVEYDASIPRDTRLNHLGLLIPGEKSIDEVESSEVAHFHETDPFVVDENNDIERSLSSDTPGDDAGETYERRAIEGAYSLDFQGVTLGRQWSVNFFIYKRAYEAAVQEPRGRSRSEYVTYAREEGFGREVASILVDEITANGFTDKREQVEFVIDFVQGLPYVPDEVSKGYDDYTKFLSETLVEAGGDCEDSAILLTSVLQSEPFGYDMVLFELPGHMAAGIYGSDDMTGTYVESDGRRYYYIETTGTGWGVGDIPETYQDERVWTHQV
;
A
#
# COMPACT_ATOMS: atom_id res chain seq x y z
N MET A 1 2.69 4.53 -20.36
CA MET A 1 1.56 4.23 -19.46
C MET A 1 1.96 4.72 -18.09
N LYS A 2 1.13 5.53 -17.43
CA LYS A 2 1.36 5.93 -16.04
C LYS A 2 1.15 4.67 -15.19
N ARG A 3 2.16 4.27 -14.40
CA ARG A 3 1.95 3.26 -13.36
C ARG A 3 1.11 3.93 -12.28
N ARG A 4 0.13 3.21 -11.74
CA ARG A 4 -0.68 3.63 -10.59
C ARG A 4 -0.57 2.48 -9.60
N THR A 5 -0.43 2.78 -8.31
CA THR A 5 -0.14 1.76 -7.29
C THR A 5 -1.23 1.79 -6.20
N ALA A 6 -1.50 0.62 -5.61
CA ALA A 6 -2.59 0.38 -4.65
C ALA A 6 -2.12 0.51 -3.20
N LEU A 7 -2.97 1.06 -2.31
CA LEU A 7 -2.69 1.16 -0.88
C LEU A 7 -3.81 0.53 -0.04
N GLY A 8 -3.44 -0.29 0.97
CA GLY A 8 -4.39 -0.92 1.92
C GLY A 8 -4.76 -2.38 1.66
N ALA A 9 -3.96 -3.11 0.87
CA ALA A 9 -4.14 -4.55 0.62
C ALA A 9 -3.66 -5.47 1.77
N ALA A 10 -3.02 -4.91 2.80
CA ALA A 10 -2.56 -5.67 3.96
C ALA A 10 -3.78 -6.21 4.74
N GLY A 11 -3.76 -7.51 5.06
CA GLY A 11 -4.82 -8.18 5.84
C GLY A 11 -5.56 -9.34 5.15
N LEU A 12 -5.01 -9.94 4.09
CA LEU A 12 -5.51 -11.22 3.58
C LEU A 12 -5.07 -12.37 4.52
N LEU A 13 -5.70 -12.48 5.69
CA LEU A 13 -5.57 -13.67 6.54
C LEU A 13 -6.35 -14.82 5.89
N LEU A 14 -5.66 -15.61 5.06
CA LEU A 14 -6.16 -16.87 4.55
C LEU A 14 -6.22 -17.86 5.71
N GLY A 15 -7.44 -18.10 6.21
CA GLY A 15 -7.66 -18.88 7.42
C GLY A 15 -7.35 -20.38 7.24
N SER A 16 -6.46 -20.90 8.07
CA SER A 16 -6.50 -22.31 8.50
C SER A 16 -5.99 -22.45 9.92
N GLY A 17 -6.77 -23.12 10.77
CA GLY A 17 -6.54 -23.26 12.20
C GLY A 17 -5.64 -24.43 12.62
N CYS A 18 -5.13 -24.28 13.85
CA CYS A 18 -4.55 -25.26 14.79
C CYS A 18 -3.01 -25.46 14.86
N LEU A 19 -2.44 -24.84 15.92
CA LEU A 19 -1.42 -25.33 16.88
C LEU A 19 -0.04 -25.78 16.37
N GLY A 20 1.00 -25.00 16.74
CA GLY A 20 2.39 -25.44 16.76
C GLY A 20 3.32 -24.41 17.41
N ASP A 21 3.86 -24.76 18.56
CA ASP A 21 4.71 -23.96 19.44
C ASP A 21 6.13 -23.72 18.88
N ALA A 22 6.71 -22.59 19.29
CA ALA A 22 8.13 -22.26 19.41
C ALA A 22 9.09 -22.17 18.19
N SER A 23 9.70 -20.97 18.12
CA SER A 23 11.10 -20.62 17.79
C SER A 23 11.35 -19.85 16.47
N THR A 24 11.45 -18.52 16.61
CA THR A 24 12.08 -17.63 15.63
C THR A 24 13.59 -17.87 15.60
N PRO A 25 14.22 -18.03 14.42
CA PRO A 25 15.66 -17.94 14.30
C PRO A 25 16.08 -16.47 14.38
N SER A 26 17.01 -16.15 15.27
CA SER A 26 17.65 -14.85 15.36
C SER A 26 18.38 -14.53 14.06
N GLU A 27 18.00 -13.45 13.37
CA GLU A 27 18.84 -12.85 12.34
C GLU A 27 20.10 -12.27 13.00
N SER A 28 21.26 -12.74 12.58
CA SER A 28 22.56 -12.42 13.17
C SER A 28 23.00 -11.01 12.83
N ILE A 29 23.26 -10.22 13.86
CA ILE A 29 23.82 -8.86 13.82
C ILE A 29 25.33 -8.94 13.52
N SER A 30 25.88 -8.06 12.69
CA SER A 30 27.29 -8.04 12.28
C SER A 30 28.02 -6.86 12.89
N ASP A 31 29.12 -7.14 13.59
CA ASP A 31 30.12 -6.21 14.12
C ASP A 31 30.95 -5.64 12.96
N SER A 32 30.75 -4.35 12.63
CA SER A 32 31.27 -3.75 11.40
C SER A 32 32.68 -3.19 11.55
N ASP A 33 33.09 -2.80 12.77
CA ASP A 33 34.45 -2.33 13.05
C ASP A 33 35.38 -3.44 13.58
N GLY A 34 34.83 -4.61 13.87
CA GLY A 34 35.53 -5.85 14.17
C GLY A 34 36.06 -5.92 15.61
N ASP A 35 35.50 -5.13 16.53
CA ASP A 35 35.96 -5.02 17.91
C ASP A 35 35.32 -6.07 18.86
N GLY A 36 34.31 -6.80 18.36
CA GLY A 36 33.56 -7.83 19.05
C GLY A 36 32.33 -7.33 19.83
N VAL A 37 31.95 -6.07 19.69
CA VAL A 37 30.86 -5.40 20.44
C VAL A 37 29.99 -4.59 19.48
N ILE A 38 28.67 -4.80 19.53
CA ILE A 38 27.71 -4.03 18.71
C ILE A 38 27.39 -2.71 19.44
N ASP A 39 27.80 -1.57 18.88
CA ASP A 39 27.63 -0.26 19.52
C ASP A 39 27.41 0.92 18.55
N SER A 40 27.51 2.14 19.08
CA SER A 40 27.22 3.39 18.36
C SER A 40 28.21 3.75 17.25
N GLN A 41 29.26 2.94 17.04
CA GLN A 41 30.15 3.06 15.89
C GLN A 41 29.67 2.23 14.68
N ASP A 42 28.62 1.40 14.81
CA ASP A 42 28.01 0.64 13.73
C ASP A 42 27.00 1.48 12.91
N TYR A 43 27.48 2.08 11.82
CA TYR A 43 26.77 3.09 11.02
C TYR A 43 25.47 2.60 10.31
N ALA A 44 25.31 1.30 10.07
CA ALA A 44 24.11 0.68 9.50
C ALA A 44 24.08 -0.85 9.73
N PRO A 45 23.60 -1.36 10.87
CA PRO A 45 23.78 -2.75 11.28
C PRO A 45 23.03 -3.80 10.42
N LYS A 46 22.30 -3.39 9.36
CA LYS A 46 21.53 -4.26 8.46
C LYS A 46 21.69 -3.96 6.96
N ASP A 47 22.53 -3.01 6.56
CA ASP A 47 22.79 -2.69 5.13
C ASP A 47 24.23 -3.06 4.74
N PRO A 48 24.45 -4.13 3.94
CA PRO A 48 25.80 -4.56 3.56
C PRO A 48 26.50 -3.63 2.56
N ASN A 49 25.85 -2.56 2.07
CA ASN A 49 26.42 -1.66 1.07
C ASN A 49 26.87 -0.29 1.63
N VAL A 50 26.67 -0.03 2.93
CA VAL A 50 27.09 1.22 3.57
C VAL A 50 27.86 0.87 4.83
N SER A 51 29.18 0.86 4.73
CA SER A 51 30.06 0.42 5.82
C SER A 51 31.08 1.48 6.24
N GLU A 52 31.30 2.55 5.46
CA GLU A 52 32.33 3.55 5.78
C GLU A 52 32.01 4.99 5.31
N LYS A 53 32.65 5.96 5.99
CA LYS A 53 32.58 7.43 5.82
C LYS A 53 32.72 7.97 4.38
N ALA A 54 33.26 7.19 3.44
CA ALA A 54 33.49 7.61 2.07
C ALA A 54 32.22 7.65 1.20
N ASP A 55 31.14 6.99 1.62
CA ASP A 55 29.87 6.93 0.88
C ASP A 55 29.10 8.28 0.86
N LEU A 56 29.61 9.31 1.55
CA LEU A 56 28.99 10.62 1.70
C LEU A 56 29.81 11.80 1.14
N SER A 57 30.75 11.59 0.21
CA SER A 57 31.45 12.71 -0.43
C SER A 57 31.85 12.45 -1.90
N SER A 58 31.62 13.44 -2.77
CA SER A 58 32.01 13.43 -4.20
C SER A 58 33.49 13.86 -4.40
N PRO A 59 34.24 13.39 -5.44
CA PRO A 59 34.15 13.98 -6.80
C PRO A 59 34.50 13.10 -8.04
N THR A 60 33.93 13.48 -9.19
CA THR A 60 34.41 13.47 -10.60
C THR A 60 34.94 12.18 -11.31
N THR A 61 34.25 11.88 -12.42
CA THR A 61 34.50 11.10 -13.65
C THR A 61 35.92 10.64 -14.03
N SER A 62 36.09 9.34 -14.34
CA SER A 62 36.42 8.80 -15.70
C SER A 62 36.88 7.33 -15.69
N GLY A 63 36.37 6.55 -16.66
CA GLY A 63 37.21 5.58 -17.40
C GLY A 63 36.88 4.09 -17.27
N THR A 64 36.05 3.56 -18.17
CA THR A 64 35.96 2.13 -18.57
C THR A 64 37.28 1.66 -19.21
N PRO A 65 37.61 0.33 -19.32
CA PRO A 65 36.99 -0.53 -20.35
C PRO A 65 36.87 -2.06 -20.07
N ILE A 66 35.74 -2.64 -20.49
CA ILE A 66 35.56 -3.74 -21.47
C ILE A 66 36.25 -5.11 -21.19
N THR A 67 35.51 -6.24 -21.25
CA THR A 67 35.62 -7.31 -22.29
C THR A 67 34.75 -8.56 -22.01
N THR A 68 33.77 -8.72 -22.90
CA THR A 68 33.26 -9.91 -23.61
C THR A 68 33.85 -11.31 -23.35
N ALA A 69 32.99 -12.33 -23.17
CA ALA A 69 33.01 -13.58 -23.96
C ALA A 69 31.80 -14.51 -23.65
N ARG A 70 31.07 -14.85 -24.71
CA ARG A 70 30.27 -16.09 -24.91
C ARG A 70 31.01 -16.88 -26.03
N PRO A 71 30.57 -18.03 -26.54
CA PRO A 71 29.79 -19.17 -26.01
C PRO A 71 30.57 -20.50 -26.17
N THR A 72 30.02 -21.64 -25.76
CA THR A 72 30.05 -22.81 -26.68
C THR A 72 28.93 -23.82 -26.44
N THR A 73 28.31 -24.15 -27.55
CA THR A 73 27.35 -25.19 -27.88
C THR A 73 27.92 -26.60 -27.63
N GLN A 74 27.08 -27.58 -27.32
CA GLN A 74 26.91 -28.78 -28.16
C GLN A 74 25.78 -29.71 -27.64
N ARG A 75 24.92 -30.09 -28.59
CA ARG A 75 24.05 -31.27 -28.58
C ARG A 75 24.69 -32.30 -29.52
N PRO A 76 24.52 -33.61 -29.30
CA PRO A 76 23.67 -34.41 -30.22
C PRO A 76 22.77 -35.42 -29.48
N THR A 77 21.48 -35.59 -29.82
CA THR A 77 20.90 -36.59 -30.77
C THR A 77 21.23 -38.05 -30.38
N THR A 78 20.33 -39.05 -30.34
CA THR A 78 19.14 -39.37 -31.16
C THR A 78 18.43 -40.63 -30.57
N THR A 79 17.14 -40.82 -30.90
CA THR A 79 16.48 -42.11 -31.28
C THR A 79 16.36 -43.24 -30.24
N THR A 80 15.32 -44.06 -30.15
CA THR A 80 13.93 -44.22 -30.64
C THR A 80 13.45 -45.51 -29.94
N GLU A 81 12.17 -45.66 -29.64
CA GLU A 81 11.34 -46.87 -29.87
C GLU A 81 10.18 -46.98 -28.87
N TYR A 82 8.98 -46.97 -29.44
CA TYR A 82 7.74 -47.50 -28.85
C TYR A 82 7.72 -49.02 -29.04
N PRO A 83 6.99 -49.76 -28.18
CA PRO A 83 5.68 -50.26 -28.66
C PRO A 83 4.55 -50.29 -27.60
N THR A 84 3.38 -49.85 -28.08
CA THR A 84 1.98 -50.35 -27.92
C THR A 84 1.44 -51.02 -26.64
N THR A 85 0.34 -50.40 -26.17
CA THR A 85 -1.03 -50.92 -25.90
C THR A 85 -1.31 -51.75 -24.64
N GLU A 86 -2.20 -51.22 -23.79
CA GLU A 86 -3.39 -51.96 -23.33
C GLU A 86 -4.54 -51.04 -22.91
N THR A 87 -5.75 -51.52 -23.19
CA THR A 87 -7.06 -50.85 -23.07
C THR A 87 -7.77 -51.33 -21.80
N ALA A 88 -8.34 -50.42 -20.99
CA ALA A 88 -9.46 -50.71 -20.09
C ALA A 88 -10.21 -49.41 -19.76
N THR A 89 -11.42 -49.19 -20.29
CA THR A 89 -12.75 -49.56 -19.75
C THR A 89 -13.43 -48.38 -19.06
N ARG A 90 -14.52 -47.95 -19.69
CA ARG A 90 -15.43 -46.85 -19.38
C ARG A 90 -16.26 -47.17 -18.12
N THR A 91 -16.23 -46.27 -17.13
CA THR A 91 -17.19 -46.27 -16.01
C THR A 91 -18.10 -45.05 -16.13
N THR A 92 -19.40 -45.30 -16.24
CA THR A 92 -20.45 -44.27 -16.32
C THR A 92 -20.75 -43.70 -14.93
N VAL A 93 -20.52 -42.40 -14.73
CA VAL A 93 -20.90 -41.66 -13.52
C VAL A 93 -22.38 -41.27 -13.62
N ARG A 94 -23.14 -41.53 -12.55
CA ARG A 94 -24.55 -41.15 -12.41
C ARG A 94 -24.68 -39.66 -12.07
N THR A 95 -25.54 -38.96 -12.79
CA THR A 95 -25.94 -37.57 -12.54
C THR A 95 -26.76 -37.46 -11.24
N PRO A 96 -26.44 -36.54 -10.30
CA PRO A 96 -27.32 -36.22 -9.17
C PRO A 96 -28.55 -35.40 -9.65
N PRO A 97 -29.69 -35.46 -8.92
CA PRO A 97 -30.89 -34.72 -9.27
C PRO A 97 -30.67 -33.19 -9.13
N PRO A 98 -31.44 -32.36 -9.86
CA PRO A 98 -31.23 -30.91 -9.83
C PRO A 98 -31.53 -30.37 -8.43
N THR A 99 -30.51 -29.80 -7.80
CA THR A 99 -30.64 -28.91 -6.65
C THR A 99 -31.57 -27.76 -7.06
N THR A 100 -32.62 -27.52 -6.27
CA THR A 100 -33.48 -26.36 -6.42
C THR A 100 -32.59 -25.12 -6.47
N ALA A 101 -32.58 -24.39 -7.59
CA ALA A 101 -31.74 -23.22 -7.76
C ALA A 101 -32.05 -22.22 -6.63
N VAL A 102 -31.05 -21.97 -5.77
CA VAL A 102 -31.11 -20.86 -4.84
C VAL A 102 -31.20 -19.59 -5.70
N PRO A 103 -32.14 -18.67 -5.45
CA PRO A 103 -32.19 -17.41 -6.18
C PRO A 103 -30.84 -16.70 -6.04
N HIS A 104 -30.20 -16.39 -7.16
CA HIS A 104 -28.87 -15.77 -7.19
C HIS A 104 -28.86 -14.30 -6.73
N GLY A 105 -30.05 -13.70 -6.51
CA GLY A 105 -30.21 -12.28 -6.22
C GLY A 105 -30.00 -11.39 -7.45
N ASN A 106 -30.05 -10.07 -7.25
CA ASN A 106 -29.63 -9.08 -8.22
C ASN A 106 -28.09 -9.01 -8.33
N THR A 107 -27.64 -8.26 -9.33
CA THR A 107 -26.25 -7.85 -9.49
C THR A 107 -26.17 -6.33 -9.60
N LEU A 108 -25.03 -5.78 -9.21
CA LEU A 108 -24.64 -4.39 -9.37
C LEU A 108 -23.54 -4.32 -10.42
N SER A 109 -23.71 -3.42 -11.40
CA SER A 109 -22.65 -3.09 -12.36
C SER A 109 -21.66 -2.10 -11.75
N VAL A 110 -20.39 -2.21 -12.19
CA VAL A 110 -19.29 -1.33 -11.79
C VAL A 110 -18.98 -0.38 -12.96
N ASP A 111 -19.42 0.86 -12.83
CA ASP A 111 -19.27 1.89 -13.87
C ASP A 111 -18.00 2.74 -13.71
N SER A 112 -17.44 2.81 -12.49
CA SER A 112 -16.19 3.51 -12.18
C SER A 112 -15.29 2.64 -11.32
N HIS A 113 -14.01 2.53 -11.68
CA HIS A 113 -13.07 1.59 -11.07
C HIS A 113 -11.64 2.16 -11.07
N PRO A 114 -10.72 1.59 -10.28
CA PRO A 114 -9.30 1.93 -10.37
C PRO A 114 -8.79 1.65 -11.79
N GLU A 115 -8.08 2.58 -12.40
CA GLU A 115 -7.53 2.40 -13.76
C GLU A 115 -6.20 1.62 -13.73
N LEU A 116 -6.25 0.39 -13.21
CA LEU A 116 -5.10 -0.53 -13.06
C LEU A 116 -5.17 -1.76 -13.98
N GLY A 117 -6.00 -1.76 -15.02
CA GLY A 117 -6.18 -2.93 -15.87
C GLY A 117 -7.28 -3.86 -15.34
N SER A 118 -6.93 -4.89 -14.55
CA SER A 118 -7.88 -5.88 -14.03
C SER A 118 -8.92 -5.25 -13.10
N GLN A 119 -10.19 -5.66 -13.20
CA GLN A 119 -11.28 -5.06 -12.44
C GLN A 119 -12.51 -5.96 -12.30
N VAL A 120 -13.24 -5.82 -11.20
CA VAL A 120 -14.63 -6.31 -11.12
C VAL A 120 -15.50 -5.42 -12.01
N VAL A 121 -16.36 -6.04 -12.82
CA VAL A 121 -17.30 -5.33 -13.72
C VAL A 121 -18.75 -5.49 -13.29
N GLU A 122 -19.05 -6.56 -12.56
CA GLU A 122 -20.37 -6.86 -12.02
C GLU A 122 -20.23 -7.76 -10.80
N TYR A 123 -21.02 -7.52 -9.76
CA TYR A 123 -21.08 -8.41 -8.60
C TYR A 123 -22.48 -8.48 -8.00
N GLY A 124 -22.80 -9.64 -7.43
CA GLY A 124 -23.99 -9.91 -6.62
C GLY A 124 -23.56 -10.57 -5.32
N TYR A 125 -24.53 -11.06 -4.54
CA TYR A 125 -24.21 -11.75 -3.28
C TYR A 125 -23.35 -13.01 -3.50
N ARG A 126 -23.66 -13.77 -4.56
CA ARG A 126 -23.07 -15.10 -4.87
C ARG A 126 -22.36 -15.18 -6.22
N SER A 127 -22.23 -14.08 -6.94
CA SER A 127 -21.61 -14.08 -8.27
C SER A 127 -20.76 -12.85 -8.47
N VAL A 128 -19.53 -13.01 -8.93
CA VAL A 128 -18.65 -11.90 -9.26
C VAL A 128 -18.08 -12.13 -10.65
N THR A 129 -18.14 -11.10 -11.48
CA THR A 129 -17.56 -11.10 -12.82
C THR A 129 -16.46 -10.05 -12.87
N ALA A 130 -15.27 -10.48 -13.27
CA ALA A 130 -14.11 -9.60 -13.42
C ALA A 130 -13.54 -9.68 -14.84
N ARG A 131 -13.03 -8.54 -15.32
CA ARG A 131 -12.20 -8.45 -16.51
C ARG A 131 -10.75 -8.44 -16.07
N ILE A 132 -9.97 -9.42 -16.51
CA ILE A 132 -8.56 -9.59 -16.18
C ILE A 132 -7.72 -9.11 -17.35
N ASP A 133 -6.84 -8.14 -17.08
CA ASP A 133 -5.90 -7.56 -18.03
C ASP A 133 -4.53 -8.25 -17.89
N PRO A 134 -4.04 -8.98 -18.91
CA PRO A 134 -2.76 -9.67 -18.84
C PRO A 134 -1.56 -8.72 -18.74
N ASP A 135 -1.72 -7.46 -19.18
CA ASP A 135 -0.68 -6.43 -19.13
C ASP A 135 -0.85 -5.50 -17.92
N GLY A 136 -1.77 -5.84 -17.00
CA GLY A 136 -2.00 -5.08 -15.77
C GLY A 136 -0.95 -5.42 -14.68
N PRO A 137 -0.66 -4.49 -13.75
CA PRO A 137 0.32 -4.66 -12.67
C PRO A 137 0.11 -5.94 -11.86
N ALA A 138 -1.15 -6.28 -11.53
CA ALA A 138 -1.47 -7.51 -10.80
C ALA A 138 -0.97 -8.78 -11.51
N VAL A 139 -0.90 -8.79 -12.84
CA VAL A 139 -0.40 -9.93 -13.62
C VAL A 139 1.10 -9.79 -13.89
N GLU A 140 1.56 -8.60 -14.31
CA GLU A 140 2.98 -8.38 -14.64
C GLU A 140 3.90 -8.61 -13.44
N ASP A 141 3.51 -8.16 -12.25
CA ASP A 141 4.39 -8.20 -11.07
C ASP A 141 4.37 -9.56 -10.38
N THR A 142 3.30 -10.37 -10.57
CA THR A 142 3.07 -11.59 -9.76
C THR A 142 2.94 -12.88 -10.59
N LEU A 143 2.43 -12.83 -11.83
CA LEU A 143 1.97 -14.02 -12.58
C LEU A 143 2.47 -14.11 -14.04
N ALA A 144 3.51 -13.34 -14.40
CA ALA A 144 3.94 -13.16 -15.78
C ALA A 144 4.20 -14.48 -16.54
N GLY A 145 3.34 -14.79 -17.52
CA GLY A 145 3.50 -15.93 -18.44
C GLY A 145 2.94 -17.27 -17.93
N GLU A 146 2.28 -17.28 -16.77
CA GLU A 146 1.67 -18.48 -16.18
C GLU A 146 0.14 -18.51 -16.39
N SER A 147 -0.48 -19.67 -16.18
CA SER A 147 -1.94 -19.72 -16.00
C SER A 147 -2.30 -19.13 -14.64
N ALA A 148 -3.46 -18.47 -14.55
CA ALA A 148 -3.96 -17.87 -13.32
C ALA A 148 -5.39 -18.35 -13.00
N LYS A 149 -5.76 -18.32 -11.72
CA LYS A 149 -7.15 -18.40 -11.27
C LYS A 149 -7.60 -17.05 -10.74
N LEU A 150 -8.85 -16.68 -11.02
CA LEU A 150 -9.54 -15.64 -10.28
C LEU A 150 -10.06 -16.24 -8.97
N VAL A 151 -9.69 -15.64 -7.85
CA VAL A 151 -10.27 -15.93 -6.54
C VAL A 151 -11.02 -14.70 -6.06
N VAL A 152 -12.21 -14.93 -5.51
CA VAL A 152 -13.03 -13.91 -4.88
C VAL A 152 -13.24 -14.29 -3.43
N GLY A 153 -12.81 -13.43 -2.51
CA GLY A 153 -13.14 -13.57 -1.09
C GLY A 153 -14.17 -12.53 -0.66
N THR A 154 -15.19 -12.93 0.07
CA THR A 154 -16.12 -12.01 0.73
C THR A 154 -15.71 -11.82 2.18
N TYR A 155 -15.61 -10.58 2.63
CA TYR A 155 -15.17 -10.22 3.98
C TYR A 155 -16.26 -9.45 4.72
N ARG A 156 -16.25 -9.54 6.05
CA ARG A 156 -16.99 -8.60 6.90
C ARG A 156 -16.28 -7.24 6.83
N TYR A 157 -17.02 -6.22 6.45
CA TYR A 157 -16.44 -4.89 6.21
C TYR A 157 -16.49 -4.00 7.47
N PRO A 158 -15.49 -3.13 7.74
CA PRO A 158 -14.28 -2.91 6.93
C PRO A 158 -13.13 -3.88 7.20
N ASP A 159 -12.92 -4.35 8.43
CA ASP A 159 -11.72 -5.15 8.76
C ASP A 159 -12.05 -6.42 9.56
N GLY A 160 -13.01 -7.20 9.06
CA GLY A 160 -13.43 -8.45 9.66
C GLY A 160 -13.10 -9.69 8.82
N ASP A 161 -13.37 -10.86 9.39
CA ASP A 161 -13.00 -12.15 8.81
C ASP A 161 -13.64 -12.42 7.44
N ALA A 162 -12.95 -13.25 6.65
CA ALA A 162 -13.53 -13.85 5.44
C ALA A 162 -14.71 -14.76 5.80
N VAL A 163 -15.78 -14.68 5.01
CA VAL A 163 -17.03 -15.44 5.25
C VAL A 163 -17.46 -16.29 4.06
N ALA A 164 -16.83 -16.10 2.90
CA ALA A 164 -17.10 -16.85 1.69
C ALA A 164 -15.95 -16.73 0.70
N PHE A 165 -15.82 -17.75 -0.16
CA PHE A 165 -14.85 -17.76 -1.23
C PHE A 165 -15.44 -18.35 -2.50
N GLY A 166 -14.85 -17.99 -3.63
CA GLY A 166 -15.08 -18.65 -4.90
C GLY A 166 -13.82 -18.60 -5.75
N GLU A 167 -13.62 -19.61 -6.58
CA GLU A 167 -12.51 -19.64 -7.54
C GLU A 167 -12.98 -19.99 -8.95
N SER A 168 -12.28 -19.47 -9.95
CA SER A 168 -12.45 -19.88 -11.34
C SER A 168 -11.61 -21.12 -11.66
N GLU A 169 -11.95 -21.79 -12.76
CA GLU A 169 -10.99 -22.70 -13.40
C GLU A 169 -9.73 -21.92 -13.83
N PRO A 170 -8.55 -22.58 -13.89
CA PRO A 170 -7.32 -21.95 -14.36
C PRO A 170 -7.44 -21.47 -15.81
N VAL A 171 -6.90 -20.29 -16.10
CA VAL A 171 -6.88 -19.72 -17.45
C VAL A 171 -5.50 -19.19 -17.82
N THR A 172 -5.11 -19.37 -19.07
CA THR A 172 -3.92 -18.71 -19.62
C THR A 172 -4.24 -17.26 -19.97
N LEU A 173 -3.48 -16.31 -19.44
CA LEU A 173 -3.67 -14.87 -19.65
C LEU A 173 -2.81 -14.36 -20.82
N SER A 174 -3.20 -14.70 -22.05
CA SER A 174 -2.53 -14.18 -23.27
C SER A 174 -3.23 -12.97 -23.89
N GLU A 175 -4.45 -12.69 -23.44
CA GLU A 175 -5.31 -11.59 -23.87
C GLU A 175 -6.25 -11.26 -22.70
N THR A 176 -6.90 -10.10 -22.74
CA THR A 176 -7.91 -9.73 -21.75
C THR A 176 -9.03 -10.79 -21.70
N LYS A 177 -9.35 -11.28 -20.50
CA LYS A 177 -10.42 -12.27 -20.30
C LYS A 177 -11.47 -11.77 -19.33
N THR A 178 -12.71 -12.17 -19.54
CA THR A 178 -13.78 -12.01 -18.56
C THR A 178 -14.03 -13.35 -17.88
N LEU A 179 -13.93 -13.36 -16.55
CA LEU A 179 -14.13 -14.53 -15.71
C LEU A 179 -15.28 -14.26 -14.75
N SER A 180 -16.11 -15.27 -14.53
CA SER A 180 -17.18 -15.22 -13.54
C SER A 180 -16.97 -16.33 -12.53
N VAL A 181 -17.15 -16.00 -11.26
CA VAL A 181 -16.97 -16.88 -10.12
C VAL A 181 -18.26 -16.91 -9.32
N GLU A 182 -18.69 -18.12 -8.95
CA GLU A 182 -19.73 -18.31 -7.94
C GLU A 182 -19.08 -18.30 -6.55
N VAL A 183 -19.66 -17.55 -5.63
CA VAL A 183 -19.14 -17.36 -4.26
C VAL A 183 -19.96 -18.23 -3.29
N GLU A 184 -19.26 -19.14 -2.62
CA GLU A 184 -19.85 -20.11 -1.70
C GLU A 184 -19.68 -19.64 -0.24
N TYR A 185 -20.80 -19.60 0.50
CA TYR A 185 -20.85 -19.18 1.90
C TYR A 185 -20.97 -20.41 2.80
N ASP A 186 -20.02 -20.58 3.72
CA ASP A 186 -19.97 -21.73 4.64
C ASP A 186 -21.04 -21.65 5.74
N ALA A 187 -21.49 -20.44 6.08
CA ALA A 187 -22.44 -20.20 7.15
C ALA A 187 -23.45 -19.10 6.77
N SER A 188 -24.62 -19.13 7.41
CA SER A 188 -25.59 -18.05 7.28
C SER A 188 -25.04 -16.77 7.93
N ILE A 189 -24.92 -15.71 7.15
CA ILE A 189 -24.48 -14.39 7.62
C ILE A 189 -25.71 -13.56 8.01
N PRO A 190 -25.71 -12.82 9.14
CA PRO A 190 -26.76 -11.87 9.46
C PRO A 190 -26.96 -10.87 8.30
N ARG A 191 -28.22 -10.63 7.92
CA ARG A 191 -28.58 -9.88 6.69
C ARG A 191 -28.22 -8.39 6.74
N ASP A 192 -28.05 -7.86 7.95
CA ASP A 192 -27.57 -6.50 8.22
C ASP A 192 -26.04 -6.38 8.27
N THR A 193 -25.31 -7.49 8.08
CA THR A 193 -23.84 -7.45 8.01
C THR A 193 -23.40 -6.74 6.73
N ARG A 194 -22.57 -5.71 6.86
CA ARG A 194 -21.86 -5.10 5.71
C ARG A 194 -20.74 -6.01 5.25
N LEU A 195 -20.72 -6.30 3.96
CA LEU A 195 -19.78 -7.19 3.30
C LEU A 195 -19.11 -6.48 2.12
N ASN A 196 -17.92 -6.90 1.73
CA ASN A 196 -17.32 -6.52 0.45
C ASN A 196 -16.62 -7.72 -0.20
N HIS A 197 -16.48 -7.67 -1.52
CA HIS A 197 -15.73 -8.67 -2.29
C HIS A 197 -14.32 -8.16 -2.60
N LEU A 198 -13.33 -9.02 -2.42
CA LEU A 198 -11.94 -8.82 -2.82
C LEU A 198 -11.63 -9.69 -4.04
N GLY A 199 -11.15 -9.08 -5.12
CA GLY A 199 -10.70 -9.75 -6.32
C GLY A 199 -9.20 -10.04 -6.27
N LEU A 200 -8.84 -11.31 -6.36
CA LEU A 200 -7.46 -11.80 -6.28
C LEU A 200 -7.12 -12.65 -7.52
N LEU A 201 -5.84 -12.65 -7.91
CA LEU A 201 -5.29 -13.60 -8.86
C LEU A 201 -4.20 -14.44 -8.19
N ILE A 202 -4.22 -15.74 -8.46
CA ILE A 202 -3.23 -16.70 -7.96
C ILE A 202 -2.71 -17.59 -9.09
N PRO A 203 -1.55 -18.25 -8.94
CA PRO A 203 -1.06 -19.22 -9.91
C PRO A 203 -2.08 -20.33 -10.15
N GLY A 204 -2.27 -20.70 -11.41
CA GLY A 204 -3.36 -21.59 -11.85
C GLY A 204 -3.30 -23.01 -11.29
N GLU A 205 -2.12 -23.47 -10.91
CA GLU A 205 -1.91 -24.82 -10.34
C GLU A 205 -2.12 -24.87 -8.82
N LYS A 206 -2.35 -23.72 -8.16
CA LYS A 206 -2.52 -23.62 -6.70
C LYS A 206 -3.98 -23.44 -6.30
N SER A 207 -4.28 -23.79 -5.05
CA SER A 207 -5.51 -23.37 -4.38
C SER A 207 -5.23 -22.18 -3.47
N ILE A 208 -6.29 -21.53 -3.01
CA ILE A 208 -6.17 -20.42 -2.05
C ILE A 208 -5.57 -20.87 -0.70
N ASP A 209 -5.69 -22.14 -0.34
CA ASP A 209 -5.12 -22.69 0.90
C ASP A 209 -3.62 -23.01 0.78
N GLU A 210 -3.08 -23.09 -0.44
CA GLU A 210 -1.71 -23.52 -0.74
C GLU A 210 -0.82 -22.38 -1.25
N VAL A 211 -1.40 -21.23 -1.60
CA VAL A 211 -0.68 -20.10 -2.20
C VAL A 211 0.03 -19.27 -1.13
N GLU A 212 1.29 -18.90 -1.39
CA GLU A 212 2.02 -18.00 -0.53
C GLU A 212 1.54 -16.56 -0.75
N SER A 213 1.57 -15.72 0.28
CA SER A 213 1.09 -14.33 0.18
C SER A 213 1.78 -13.52 -0.93
N SER A 214 3.06 -13.79 -1.20
CA SER A 214 3.83 -13.15 -2.28
C SER A 214 3.39 -13.55 -3.69
N GLU A 215 2.59 -14.60 -3.83
CA GLU A 215 2.09 -15.09 -5.11
C GLU A 215 0.61 -14.70 -5.34
N VAL A 216 0.00 -14.01 -4.38
CA VAL A 216 -1.36 -13.49 -4.48
C VAL A 216 -1.33 -12.05 -4.97
N ALA A 217 -1.94 -11.81 -6.13
CA ALA A 217 -2.11 -10.47 -6.65
C ALA A 217 -3.52 -9.94 -6.34
N HIS A 218 -3.61 -8.97 -5.44
CA HIS A 218 -4.85 -8.21 -5.20
C HIS A 218 -5.02 -7.13 -6.26
N PHE A 219 -6.21 -7.06 -6.88
CA PHE A 219 -6.45 -6.08 -7.97
C PHE A 219 -7.69 -5.21 -7.78
N HIS A 220 -8.65 -5.60 -6.93
CA HIS A 220 -9.90 -4.87 -6.77
C HIS A 220 -10.60 -5.15 -5.44
N GLU A 221 -11.29 -4.15 -4.90
CA GLU A 221 -12.28 -4.31 -3.82
C GLU A 221 -13.61 -3.71 -4.29
N THR A 222 -14.75 -4.30 -3.92
CA THR A 222 -16.05 -3.65 -4.16
C THR A 222 -16.37 -2.66 -3.04
N ASP A 223 -17.33 -1.77 -3.29
CA ASP A 223 -18.00 -1.07 -2.22
C ASP A 223 -18.62 -2.06 -1.23
N PRO A 224 -18.74 -1.68 0.06
CA PRO A 224 -19.51 -2.45 1.02
C PRO A 224 -20.96 -2.55 0.56
N PHE A 225 -21.59 -3.69 0.79
CA PHE A 225 -22.99 -3.96 0.52
C PHE A 225 -23.63 -4.76 1.66
N VAL A 226 -24.96 -4.68 1.76
CA VAL A 226 -25.78 -5.54 2.62
C VAL A 226 -26.63 -6.45 1.75
N VAL A 227 -27.20 -7.51 2.33
CA VAL A 227 -27.89 -8.57 1.60
C VAL A 227 -29.27 -8.78 2.21
N ASP A 228 -30.33 -8.72 1.39
CA ASP A 228 -31.69 -8.92 1.86
C ASP A 228 -32.10 -10.42 1.96
N GLU A 229 -33.39 -10.67 2.23
CA GLU A 229 -33.94 -12.03 2.32
C GLU A 229 -33.98 -12.77 0.98
N ASN A 230 -34.00 -12.05 -0.15
CA ASN A 230 -34.01 -12.59 -1.51
C ASN A 230 -32.61 -12.80 -2.08
N ASN A 231 -31.56 -12.51 -1.30
CA ASN A 231 -30.16 -12.43 -1.72
C ASN A 231 -29.86 -11.24 -2.65
N ASP A 232 -30.76 -10.26 -2.74
CA ASP A 232 -30.47 -9.01 -3.42
C ASP A 232 -29.51 -8.19 -2.56
N ILE A 233 -28.57 -7.51 -3.21
CA ILE A 233 -27.58 -6.65 -2.60
C ILE A 233 -27.88 -5.16 -2.86
N GLU A 234 -27.51 -4.34 -1.88
CA GLU A 234 -27.53 -2.89 -1.95
C GLU A 234 -26.21 -2.35 -1.38
N ARG A 235 -25.59 -1.37 -2.06
CA ARG A 235 -24.38 -0.70 -1.54
C ARG A 235 -24.70 -0.04 -0.18
N SER A 236 -23.79 -0.19 0.76
CA SER A 236 -23.91 0.25 2.15
C SER A 236 -22.68 1.07 2.55
N LEU A 237 -22.51 2.22 1.91
CA LEU A 237 -21.51 3.22 2.30
C LEU A 237 -21.96 3.91 3.59
N SER A 238 -21.00 4.28 4.45
CA SER A 238 -21.31 5.08 5.64
C SER A 238 -21.74 6.49 5.23
N SER A 239 -22.50 7.20 6.08
CA SER A 239 -22.91 8.59 5.80
C SER A 239 -21.72 9.54 5.70
N ASP A 240 -20.61 9.19 6.34
CA ASP A 240 -19.44 10.04 6.50
C ASP A 240 -18.37 9.70 5.47
N THR A 241 -18.64 8.74 4.58
CA THR A 241 -17.78 8.35 3.45
C THR A 241 -17.61 9.56 2.51
N PRO A 242 -16.37 10.06 2.29
CA PRO A 242 -16.13 11.16 1.38
C PRO A 242 -16.63 10.89 -0.04
N GLY A 243 -17.21 11.89 -0.68
CA GLY A 243 -17.55 11.88 -2.11
C GLY A 243 -16.43 12.49 -2.97
N ASP A 244 -16.73 12.73 -4.24
CA ASP A 244 -15.84 13.46 -5.15
C ASP A 244 -15.54 14.87 -4.61
N ASP A 245 -14.30 15.32 -4.77
CA ASP A 245 -13.85 16.66 -4.36
C ASP A 245 -12.60 17.07 -5.13
N ALA A 246 -12.36 18.37 -5.26
CA ALA A 246 -11.20 18.89 -5.97
C ALA A 246 -10.80 20.28 -5.46
N GLY A 247 -9.50 20.45 -5.24
CA GLY A 247 -8.87 21.72 -4.91
C GLY A 247 -7.88 22.17 -5.99
N GLU A 248 -7.04 23.14 -5.65
CA GLU A 248 -6.00 23.64 -6.57
C GLU A 248 -4.89 22.60 -6.81
N THR A 249 -4.56 21.81 -5.78
CA THR A 249 -3.42 20.88 -5.75
C THR A 249 -3.84 19.41 -5.68
N TYR A 250 -5.13 19.11 -5.60
CA TYR A 250 -5.63 17.74 -5.46
C TYR A 250 -6.99 17.52 -6.14
N GLU A 251 -7.27 16.28 -6.51
CA GLU A 251 -8.57 15.77 -6.91
C GLU A 251 -8.79 14.40 -6.25
N ARG A 252 -9.95 14.20 -5.64
CA ARG A 252 -10.45 12.91 -5.15
C ARG A 252 -11.65 12.51 -5.98
N ARG A 253 -11.63 11.29 -6.52
CA ARG A 253 -12.79 10.64 -7.12
C ARG A 253 -13.16 9.38 -6.34
N ALA A 254 -14.38 9.33 -5.83
CA ALA A 254 -14.94 8.14 -5.22
C ALA A 254 -15.34 7.15 -6.33
N ILE A 255 -14.66 6.02 -6.37
CA ILE A 255 -14.88 4.94 -7.34
C ILE A 255 -15.29 3.67 -6.60
N GLU A 256 -15.61 2.59 -7.32
CA GLU A 256 -15.94 1.32 -6.68
C GLU A 256 -14.78 0.82 -5.80
N GLY A 257 -15.06 0.62 -4.51
CA GLY A 257 -14.18 0.13 -3.46
C GLY A 257 -13.00 1.03 -3.08
N ALA A 258 -12.78 2.15 -3.76
CA ALA A 258 -11.58 2.98 -3.56
C ALA A 258 -11.82 4.48 -3.76
N TYR A 259 -10.82 5.27 -3.40
CA TYR A 259 -10.66 6.67 -3.73
C TYR A 259 -9.48 6.83 -4.70
N SER A 260 -9.73 7.26 -5.94
CA SER A 260 -8.66 7.73 -6.83
C SER A 260 -8.21 9.10 -6.35
N LEU A 261 -6.92 9.23 -6.03
CA LEU A 261 -6.31 10.46 -5.55
C LEU A 261 -5.28 10.93 -6.57
N ASP A 262 -5.45 12.18 -7.01
CA ASP A 262 -4.54 12.87 -7.91
C ASP A 262 -4.02 14.11 -7.19
N PHE A 263 -2.70 14.23 -7.03
CA PHE A 263 -2.03 15.38 -6.45
C PHE A 263 -1.11 16.04 -7.48
N GLN A 264 -0.93 17.34 -7.37
CA GLN A 264 -0.04 18.10 -8.23
C GLN A 264 0.66 19.22 -7.46
N GLY A 265 1.88 19.53 -7.88
CA GLY A 265 2.67 20.57 -7.23
C GLY A 265 3.92 20.93 -8.02
N VAL A 266 4.81 21.67 -7.36
CA VAL A 266 6.06 22.15 -7.94
C VAL A 266 7.18 21.97 -6.92
N THR A 267 8.24 21.28 -7.32
CA THR A 267 9.45 21.11 -6.51
C THR A 267 10.66 21.58 -7.30
N LEU A 268 11.46 22.47 -6.72
CA LEU A 268 12.66 23.04 -7.37
C LEU A 268 12.36 23.62 -8.78
N GLY A 269 11.18 24.22 -8.94
CA GLY A 269 10.72 24.80 -10.21
C GLY A 269 10.23 23.80 -11.26
N ARG A 270 10.19 22.50 -10.95
CA ARG A 270 9.65 21.44 -11.82
C ARG A 270 8.26 21.03 -11.35
N GLN A 271 7.30 21.03 -12.27
CA GLN A 271 5.95 20.53 -12.02
C GLN A 271 5.95 19.00 -11.92
N TRP A 272 5.12 18.48 -11.04
CA TRP A 272 4.91 17.05 -10.87
C TRP A 272 3.44 16.73 -10.65
N SER A 273 3.09 15.47 -10.90
CA SER A 273 1.79 14.91 -10.55
C SER A 273 1.99 13.52 -9.98
N VAL A 274 1.29 13.24 -8.88
CA VAL A 274 1.29 11.97 -8.17
C VAL A 274 -0.12 11.41 -8.25
N ASN A 275 -0.28 10.15 -8.66
CA ASN A 275 -1.57 9.48 -8.59
C ASN A 275 -1.45 8.10 -7.95
N PHE A 276 -2.38 7.82 -7.04
CA PHE A 276 -2.60 6.49 -6.50
C PHE A 276 -4.05 6.38 -6.03
N PHE A 277 -4.40 5.28 -5.40
CA PHE A 277 -5.70 5.15 -4.74
C PHE A 277 -5.56 4.49 -3.38
N ILE A 278 -6.55 4.78 -2.53
CA ILE A 278 -6.71 4.17 -1.21
C ILE A 278 -8.04 3.43 -1.20
N TYR A 279 -8.04 2.16 -0.80
CA TYR A 279 -9.28 1.41 -0.66
C TYR A 279 -10.17 2.02 0.43
N LYS A 280 -11.48 2.10 0.19
CA LYS A 280 -12.47 2.64 1.13
C LYS A 280 -12.43 1.89 2.46
N ARG A 281 -12.13 0.59 2.40
CA ARG A 281 -11.89 -0.28 3.54
C ARG A 281 -10.82 0.27 4.49
N ALA A 282 -9.66 0.65 3.97
CA ALA A 282 -8.55 1.20 4.75
C ALA A 282 -8.86 2.59 5.33
N TYR A 283 -9.61 3.41 4.60
CA TYR A 283 -10.12 4.69 5.13
C TYR A 283 -11.10 4.47 6.28
N GLU A 284 -12.10 3.60 6.09
CA GLU A 284 -13.15 3.42 7.07
C GLU A 284 -12.66 2.66 8.32
N ALA A 285 -11.72 1.73 8.17
CA ALA A 285 -11.02 1.12 9.29
C ALA A 285 -10.30 2.19 10.13
N ALA A 286 -9.55 3.10 9.48
CA ALA A 286 -8.88 4.20 10.15
C ALA A 286 -9.84 5.17 10.84
N VAL A 287 -10.99 5.48 10.23
CA VAL A 287 -12.03 6.30 10.89
C VAL A 287 -12.54 5.62 12.17
N GLN A 288 -12.70 4.29 12.15
CA GLN A 288 -13.18 3.49 13.28
C GLN A 288 -12.10 3.19 14.34
N GLU A 289 -10.83 3.44 14.04
CA GLU A 289 -9.74 3.23 14.98
C GLU A 289 -9.90 4.10 16.25
N PRO A 290 -9.67 3.53 17.45
CA PRO A 290 -9.73 4.28 18.70
C PRO A 290 -8.78 5.48 18.70
N ARG A 291 -9.30 6.63 19.16
CA ARG A 291 -8.50 7.82 19.42
C ARG A 291 -7.95 7.79 20.85
N GLY A 292 -6.82 8.45 21.09
CA GLY A 292 -6.17 8.50 22.41
C GLY A 292 -4.71 8.04 22.43
N ARG A 293 -4.12 7.75 21.27
CA ARG A 293 -2.69 7.58 21.08
C ARG A 293 -1.98 8.95 21.22
N SER A 294 -0.73 8.96 21.68
CA SER A 294 0.11 10.15 21.53
C SER A 294 0.41 10.40 20.05
N ARG A 295 0.74 11.64 19.65
CA ARG A 295 1.12 11.95 18.26
C ARG A 295 2.31 11.10 17.77
N SER A 296 3.24 10.74 18.65
CA SER A 296 4.33 9.83 18.30
C SER A 296 3.86 8.40 18.03
N GLU A 297 2.89 7.89 18.81
CA GLU A 297 2.29 6.57 18.60
C GLU A 297 1.50 6.50 17.28
N TYR A 298 0.99 7.61 16.73
CA TYR A 298 0.43 7.64 15.37
C TYR A 298 1.49 7.38 14.30
N VAL A 299 2.71 7.92 14.47
CA VAL A 299 3.83 7.66 13.55
C VAL A 299 4.29 6.21 13.67
N THR A 300 4.43 5.69 14.89
CA THR A 300 4.76 4.28 15.10
C THR A 300 3.69 3.36 14.50
N TYR A 301 2.40 3.64 14.76
CA TYR A 301 1.30 2.89 14.17
C TYR A 301 1.37 2.92 12.65
N ALA A 302 1.56 4.09 12.03
CA ALA A 302 1.67 4.20 10.58
C ALA A 302 2.77 3.33 9.98
N ARG A 303 3.89 3.14 10.71
CA ARG A 303 5.04 2.36 10.25
C ARG A 303 4.90 0.86 10.49
N GLU A 304 4.29 0.45 11.59
CA GLU A 304 4.26 -0.94 12.04
C GLU A 304 2.95 -1.67 11.68
N GLU A 305 1.81 -1.00 11.81
CA GLU A 305 0.47 -1.59 11.65
C GLU A 305 -0.34 -0.92 10.54
N GLY A 306 -0.02 0.34 10.22
CA GLY A 306 -0.57 1.11 9.12
C GLY A 306 0.17 0.87 7.82
N PHE A 307 0.14 1.86 6.93
CA PHE A 307 0.61 1.73 5.56
C PHE A 307 1.69 2.74 5.17
N GLY A 308 2.44 3.25 6.15
CA GLY A 308 3.47 4.27 5.95
C GLY A 308 4.56 3.81 4.97
N ARG A 309 4.92 2.53 5.02
CA ARG A 309 5.88 1.91 4.08
C ARG A 309 5.35 1.87 2.66
N GLU A 310 4.09 1.52 2.49
CA GLU A 310 3.42 1.48 1.19
C GLU A 310 3.35 2.89 0.60
N VAL A 311 2.99 3.91 1.39
CA VAL A 311 2.94 5.31 0.92
C VAL A 311 4.34 5.77 0.51
N ALA A 312 5.34 5.49 1.34
CA ALA A 312 6.73 5.82 1.03
C ALA A 312 7.19 5.16 -0.29
N SER A 313 6.87 3.88 -0.49
CA SER A 313 7.20 3.16 -1.73
C SER A 313 6.50 3.76 -2.95
N ILE A 314 5.19 4.05 -2.86
CA ILE A 314 4.44 4.70 -3.95
C ILE A 314 5.05 6.05 -4.27
N LEU A 315 5.34 6.87 -3.25
CA LEU A 315 5.92 8.19 -3.46
C LEU A 315 7.29 8.10 -4.11
N VAL A 316 8.17 7.16 -3.72
CA VAL A 316 9.47 6.98 -4.40
C VAL A 316 9.32 6.63 -5.88
N ASP A 317 8.37 5.74 -6.21
CA ASP A 317 8.09 5.39 -7.61
C ASP A 317 7.58 6.61 -8.40
N GLU A 318 6.65 7.37 -7.83
CA GLU A 318 6.08 8.56 -8.46
C GLU A 318 7.11 9.70 -8.58
N ILE A 319 7.91 9.93 -7.56
CA ILE A 319 9.02 10.91 -7.53
C ILE A 319 10.03 10.58 -8.65
N THR A 320 10.42 9.31 -8.76
CA THR A 320 11.33 8.83 -9.80
C THR A 320 10.71 8.98 -11.19
N ALA A 321 9.42 8.65 -11.35
CA ALA A 321 8.69 8.82 -12.60
C ALA A 321 8.57 10.29 -13.02
N ASN A 322 8.53 11.21 -12.06
CA ASN A 322 8.57 12.66 -12.28
C ASN A 322 10.01 13.20 -12.50
N GLY A 323 11.04 12.35 -12.47
CA GLY A 323 12.42 12.68 -12.82
C GLY A 323 13.26 13.25 -11.67
N PHE A 324 12.85 13.02 -10.42
CA PHE A 324 13.59 13.39 -9.22
C PHE A 324 14.33 12.14 -8.69
N THR A 325 15.64 12.07 -8.86
CA THR A 325 16.43 10.86 -8.53
C THR A 325 17.50 11.09 -7.48
N ASP A 326 17.81 12.35 -7.15
CA ASP A 326 18.72 12.69 -6.07
C ASP A 326 18.01 12.66 -4.71
N LYS A 327 18.64 12.09 -3.69
CA LYS A 327 18.03 11.91 -2.36
C LYS A 327 17.50 13.21 -1.75
N ARG A 328 18.23 14.32 -1.90
CA ARG A 328 17.78 15.62 -1.38
C ARG A 328 16.56 16.10 -2.15
N GLU A 329 16.56 15.95 -3.48
CA GLU A 329 15.40 16.29 -4.31
C GLU A 329 14.16 15.47 -3.93
N GLN A 330 14.32 14.19 -3.56
CA GLN A 330 13.20 13.37 -3.12
C GLN A 330 12.63 13.85 -1.78
N VAL A 331 13.48 14.26 -0.83
CA VAL A 331 13.02 14.85 0.45
C VAL A 331 12.24 16.14 0.22
N GLU A 332 12.78 17.06 -0.58
CA GLU A 332 12.08 18.32 -0.92
C GLU A 332 10.75 18.05 -1.61
N PHE A 333 10.68 17.01 -2.46
CA PHE A 333 9.43 16.61 -3.09
C PHE A 333 8.38 16.17 -2.07
N VAL A 334 8.73 15.31 -1.11
CA VAL A 334 7.78 14.85 -0.09
C VAL A 334 7.32 16.02 0.79
N ILE A 335 8.23 16.96 1.11
CA ILE A 335 7.89 18.20 1.81
C ILE A 335 6.87 19.01 1.01
N ASP A 336 7.14 19.31 -0.26
CA ASP A 336 6.22 20.06 -1.13
C ASP A 336 4.89 19.34 -1.34
N PHE A 337 4.90 18.00 -1.40
CA PHE A 337 3.70 17.18 -1.48
C PHE A 337 2.80 17.36 -0.25
N VAL A 338 3.38 17.27 0.96
CA VAL A 338 2.63 17.45 2.21
C VAL A 338 2.16 18.90 2.36
N GLN A 339 3.04 19.88 2.10
CA GLN A 339 2.70 21.31 2.16
C GLN A 339 1.63 21.73 1.15
N GLY A 340 1.50 20.97 0.05
CA GLY A 340 0.47 21.18 -0.97
C GLY A 340 -0.93 20.79 -0.50
N LEU A 341 -1.08 20.06 0.61
CA LEU A 341 -2.38 19.71 1.17
C LEU A 341 -3.04 20.94 1.83
N PRO A 342 -4.34 21.18 1.61
CA PRO A 342 -5.10 22.20 2.33
C PRO A 342 -4.98 22.09 3.85
N TYR A 343 -4.68 23.22 4.50
CA TYR A 343 -4.76 23.35 5.95
C TYR A 343 -6.22 23.48 6.39
N VAL A 344 -6.71 22.51 7.17
CA VAL A 344 -8.10 22.47 7.65
C VAL A 344 -8.12 22.16 9.15
N PRO A 345 -8.43 23.15 10.02
CA PRO A 345 -8.55 22.93 11.46
C PRO A 345 -9.62 21.88 11.81
N ASP A 346 -9.41 21.14 12.88
CA ASP A 346 -10.35 20.13 13.36
C ASP A 346 -11.75 20.67 13.69
N GLU A 347 -11.83 21.86 14.27
CA GLU A 347 -13.13 22.52 14.52
C GLU A 347 -13.95 22.70 13.24
N VAL A 348 -13.28 22.85 12.09
CA VAL A 348 -13.90 23.01 10.78
C VAL A 348 -14.21 21.65 10.14
N SER A 349 -13.30 20.67 10.26
CA SER A 349 -13.43 19.37 9.58
C SER A 349 -14.23 18.33 10.37
N LYS A 350 -14.10 18.29 11.69
CA LYS A 350 -14.71 17.28 12.59
C LYS A 350 -15.70 17.88 13.58
N GLY A 351 -15.69 19.20 13.78
CA GLY A 351 -16.64 19.92 14.63
C GLY A 351 -16.27 19.92 16.12
N TYR A 352 -15.05 19.49 16.46
CA TYR A 352 -14.42 19.58 17.78
C TYR A 352 -12.90 19.66 17.62
N ASP A 353 -12.19 20.09 18.66
CA ASP A 353 -10.74 20.28 18.69
C ASP A 353 -10.01 18.96 19.09
N ASP A 354 -8.77 18.75 18.63
CA ASP A 354 -7.87 17.62 18.96
C ASP A 354 -8.28 16.25 18.38
N TYR A 355 -8.57 16.20 17.07
CA TYR A 355 -8.77 14.98 16.29
C TYR A 355 -7.57 14.66 15.40
N THR A 356 -6.62 13.89 15.94
CA THR A 356 -5.48 13.42 15.14
C THR A 356 -5.90 12.35 14.12
N LYS A 357 -5.62 12.61 12.83
CA LYS A 357 -5.91 11.73 11.70
C LYS A 357 -4.83 10.67 11.49
N PHE A 358 -5.25 9.51 11.01
CA PHE A 358 -4.33 8.52 10.42
C PHE A 358 -3.98 8.92 8.98
N LEU A 359 -2.91 8.34 8.41
CA LEU A 359 -2.46 8.65 7.05
C LEU A 359 -3.58 8.51 5.99
N SER A 360 -4.49 7.52 6.11
CA SER A 360 -5.60 7.36 5.16
C SER A 360 -6.57 8.49 5.24
N GLU A 361 -6.86 8.96 6.43
CA GLU A 361 -7.75 10.09 6.63
C GLU A 361 -7.14 11.35 6.04
N THR A 362 -5.87 11.65 6.35
CA THR A 362 -5.17 12.84 5.82
C THR A 362 -5.07 12.83 4.29
N LEU A 363 -4.75 11.68 3.69
CA LEU A 363 -4.61 11.53 2.23
C LEU A 363 -5.96 11.51 1.50
N VAL A 364 -6.96 10.78 2.02
CA VAL A 364 -8.29 10.72 1.40
C VAL A 364 -9.01 12.04 1.57
N GLU A 365 -9.01 12.64 2.76
CA GLU A 365 -9.65 13.95 2.97
C GLU A 365 -8.87 15.08 2.29
N ALA A 366 -7.62 14.81 1.87
CA ALA A 366 -6.71 15.75 1.25
C ALA A 366 -6.59 17.04 2.07
N GLY A 367 -6.38 16.88 3.38
CA GLY A 367 -6.27 17.99 4.30
C GLY A 367 -6.26 17.58 5.77
N GLY A 368 -5.76 18.48 6.59
CA GLY A 368 -5.59 18.32 8.03
C GLY A 368 -4.94 19.57 8.60
N ASP A 369 -4.63 19.58 9.88
CA ASP A 369 -3.95 20.69 10.53
C ASP A 369 -2.47 20.37 10.83
N CYS A 370 -1.90 20.98 11.87
CA CYS A 370 -0.46 20.94 12.11
C CYS A 370 0.04 19.54 12.48
N GLU A 371 -0.68 18.81 13.34
CA GLU A 371 -0.32 17.44 13.70
C GLU A 371 -0.45 16.47 12.53
N ASP A 372 -1.53 16.56 11.75
CA ASP A 372 -1.82 15.61 10.69
C ASP A 372 -0.76 15.66 9.60
N SER A 373 -0.35 16.88 9.23
CA SER A 373 0.68 17.13 8.23
C SER A 373 2.08 16.73 8.73
N ALA A 374 2.41 17.03 10.00
CA ALA A 374 3.66 16.61 10.61
C ALA A 374 3.76 15.08 10.76
N ILE A 375 2.68 14.41 11.17
CA ILE A 375 2.60 12.95 11.27
C ILE A 375 2.74 12.31 9.88
N LEU A 376 2.06 12.83 8.86
CA LEU A 376 2.18 12.31 7.49
C LEU A 376 3.62 12.41 6.98
N LEU A 377 4.25 13.59 7.07
CA LEU A 377 5.62 13.79 6.61
C LEU A 377 6.61 12.88 7.35
N THR A 378 6.50 12.85 8.67
CA THR A 378 7.38 12.05 9.56
C THR A 378 7.23 10.57 9.24
N SER A 379 6.00 10.06 9.13
CA SER A 379 5.72 8.65 8.85
C SER A 379 6.25 8.21 7.50
N VAL A 380 6.10 9.05 6.46
CA VAL A 380 6.58 8.76 5.11
C VAL A 380 8.10 8.75 5.07
N LEU A 381 8.76 9.82 5.53
CA LEU A 381 10.22 9.94 5.44
C LEU A 381 10.95 8.95 6.36
N GLN A 382 10.33 8.54 7.47
CA GLN A 382 10.91 7.54 8.37
C GLN A 382 10.72 6.10 7.88
N SER A 383 9.75 5.86 7.02
CA SER A 383 9.51 4.52 6.46
C SER A 383 10.51 4.19 5.36
N GLU A 384 10.85 2.90 5.21
CA GLU A 384 11.53 2.42 4.00
C GLU A 384 10.64 2.67 2.76
N PRO A 385 11.19 3.06 1.60
CA PRO A 385 12.63 3.10 1.27
C PRO A 385 13.36 4.42 1.58
N PHE A 386 12.73 5.39 2.26
CA PHE A 386 13.40 6.64 2.63
C PHE A 386 14.34 6.46 3.83
N GLY A 387 13.82 5.88 4.92
CA GLY A 387 14.60 5.49 6.10
C GLY A 387 15.29 6.64 6.84
N TYR A 388 14.76 7.87 6.77
CA TYR A 388 15.32 9.00 7.52
C TYR A 388 14.94 8.90 9.00
N ASP A 389 15.87 9.31 9.86
CA ASP A 389 15.57 9.43 11.29
C ASP A 389 14.81 10.74 11.53
N MET A 390 13.57 10.60 11.97
CA MET A 390 12.63 11.70 12.13
C MET A 390 12.22 11.87 13.59
N VAL A 391 11.75 13.06 13.94
CA VAL A 391 11.11 13.40 15.22
C VAL A 391 9.91 14.29 14.99
N LEU A 392 9.00 14.34 15.95
CA LEU A 392 7.98 15.38 16.01
C LEU A 392 8.42 16.50 16.96
N PHE A 393 8.19 17.74 16.53
CA PHE A 393 8.37 18.92 17.37
C PHE A 393 7.03 19.47 17.81
N GLU A 394 6.84 19.56 19.11
CA GLU A 394 5.71 20.27 19.72
C GLU A 394 6.19 21.66 20.16
N LEU A 395 5.46 22.68 19.74
CA LEU A 395 5.59 24.07 20.13
C LEU A 395 4.26 24.53 20.74
N PRO A 396 4.20 25.68 21.44
CA PRO A 396 2.94 26.17 22.00
C PRO A 396 1.84 26.33 20.92
N GLY A 397 0.91 25.38 20.88
CA GLY A 397 -0.21 25.36 19.93
C GLY A 397 0.17 25.02 18.48
N HIS A 398 1.33 24.38 18.25
CA HIS A 398 1.78 24.00 16.91
C HIS A 398 2.57 22.69 16.93
N MET A 399 2.48 21.93 15.86
CA MET A 399 3.28 20.73 15.63
C MET A 399 4.00 20.82 14.29
N ALA A 400 5.25 20.37 14.27
CA ALA A 400 6.12 20.34 13.09
C ALA A 400 6.92 19.04 13.05
N ALA A 401 7.58 18.78 11.93
CA ALA A 401 8.48 17.64 11.78
C ALA A 401 9.95 18.06 12.00
N GLY A 402 10.77 17.10 12.40
CA GLY A 402 12.22 17.24 12.48
C GLY A 402 12.92 16.11 11.75
N ILE A 403 13.94 16.43 10.95
CA ILE A 403 14.76 15.43 10.24
C ILE A 403 16.19 15.46 10.78
N TYR A 404 16.76 14.29 11.06
CA TYR A 404 18.16 14.19 11.43
C TYR A 404 19.06 14.71 10.30
N GLY A 405 19.99 15.60 10.64
CA GLY A 405 20.94 16.18 9.70
C GLY A 405 22.37 16.23 10.25
N SER A 406 23.33 16.36 9.35
CA SER A 406 24.75 16.48 9.69
C SER A 406 25.10 17.86 10.24
N ASP A 407 26.19 17.96 11.00
CA ASP A 407 26.62 19.20 11.66
C ASP A 407 26.91 20.38 10.72
N ASP A 408 27.13 20.11 9.45
CA ASP A 408 27.41 21.09 8.40
C ASP A 408 26.17 21.55 7.62
N MET A 409 25.00 20.96 7.88
CA MET A 409 23.74 21.45 7.33
C MET A 409 23.38 22.82 7.93
N THR A 410 22.91 23.72 7.08
CA THR A 410 22.46 25.06 7.48
C THR A 410 20.97 25.05 7.79
N GLY A 411 20.55 25.88 8.74
CA GLY A 411 19.14 26.06 9.09
C GLY A 411 18.89 25.95 10.59
N THR A 412 17.62 26.06 10.97
CA THR A 412 17.15 25.92 12.35
C THR A 412 17.07 24.43 12.72
N TYR A 413 17.66 24.07 13.86
CA TYR A 413 17.62 22.71 14.38
C TYR A 413 17.43 22.72 15.90
N VAL A 414 16.98 21.58 16.42
CA VAL A 414 16.92 21.27 17.86
C VAL A 414 17.90 20.14 18.14
N GLU A 415 18.73 20.31 19.17
CA GLU A 415 19.61 19.23 19.65
C GLU A 415 18.83 18.32 20.61
N SER A 416 18.79 17.02 20.31
CA SER A 416 18.18 15.99 21.13
C SER A 416 19.08 14.76 21.14
N ASP A 417 19.41 14.25 22.33
CA ASP A 417 20.30 13.09 22.52
C ASP A 417 21.64 13.16 21.78
N GLY A 418 22.22 14.36 21.67
CA GLY A 418 23.50 14.60 20.99
C GLY A 418 23.41 14.62 19.46
N ARG A 419 22.19 14.67 18.90
CA ARG A 419 21.92 14.72 17.46
C ARG A 419 21.19 16.01 17.10
N ARG A 420 21.39 16.49 15.86
CA ARG A 420 20.71 17.67 15.33
C ARG A 420 19.54 17.27 14.44
N TYR A 421 18.35 17.69 14.85
CA TYR A 421 17.13 17.52 14.07
C TYR A 421 16.70 18.88 13.51
N TYR A 422 16.72 19.01 12.19
CA TYR A 422 16.40 20.23 11.47
C TYR A 422 14.87 20.38 11.34
N TYR A 423 14.36 21.57 11.64
CA TYR A 423 12.94 21.89 11.62
C TYR A 423 12.38 21.81 10.19
N ILE A 424 11.19 21.25 10.03
CA ILE A 424 10.43 21.28 8.78
C ILE A 424 9.01 21.76 9.09
N GLU A 425 8.66 22.92 8.52
CA GLU A 425 7.28 23.41 8.53
C GLU A 425 6.44 22.64 7.51
N THR A 426 5.26 22.19 7.91
CA THR A 426 4.35 21.40 7.04
C THR A 426 3.05 22.12 6.74
N THR A 427 2.69 23.18 7.47
CA THR A 427 1.35 23.80 7.39
C THR A 427 1.22 24.87 6.30
N GLY A 428 2.21 25.03 5.43
CA GLY A 428 2.18 25.99 4.34
C GLY A 428 3.27 25.72 3.33
N THR A 429 3.14 26.30 2.14
CA THR A 429 4.06 26.04 1.02
C THR A 429 5.32 26.91 1.06
N GLY A 430 6.42 26.36 0.55
CA GLY A 430 7.66 27.09 0.30
C GLY A 430 8.63 27.13 1.47
N TRP A 431 8.39 26.33 2.52
CA TRP A 431 9.33 26.16 3.62
C TRP A 431 10.26 24.98 3.35
N GLY A 432 11.57 25.22 3.31
CA GLY A 432 12.55 24.15 3.19
C GLY A 432 12.99 23.60 4.55
N VAL A 433 13.83 22.57 4.51
CA VAL A 433 14.46 22.04 5.73
C VAL A 433 15.29 23.12 6.41
N GLY A 434 14.99 23.36 7.68
CA GLY A 434 15.66 24.36 8.53
C GLY A 434 15.01 25.74 8.50
N ASP A 435 14.01 25.98 7.66
CA ASP A 435 13.25 27.23 7.67
C ASP A 435 12.18 27.19 8.78
N ILE A 436 12.10 28.23 9.59
CA ILE A 436 11.12 28.33 10.69
C ILE A 436 10.32 29.65 10.56
N PRO A 437 8.99 29.63 10.71
CA PRO A 437 8.19 30.85 10.77
C PRO A 437 8.64 31.78 11.90
N GLU A 438 8.61 33.10 11.68
CA GLU A 438 9.04 34.12 12.67
C GLU A 438 8.31 33.97 14.01
N THR A 439 7.03 33.57 13.98
CA THR A 439 6.19 33.36 15.18
C THR A 439 6.73 32.28 16.11
N TYR A 440 7.51 31.32 15.60
CA TYR A 440 8.05 30.20 16.37
C TYR A 440 9.55 30.34 16.66
N GLN A 441 10.18 31.44 16.21
CA GLN A 441 11.58 31.72 16.54
C GLN A 441 11.70 31.94 18.06
N ASP A 442 12.70 31.31 18.66
CA ASP A 442 13.00 31.35 20.11
C ASP A 442 11.92 30.75 21.03
N GLU A 443 10.87 30.14 20.48
CA GLU A 443 9.87 29.44 21.27
C GLU A 443 10.43 28.14 21.88
N ARG A 444 9.79 27.69 22.96
CA ARG A 444 10.16 26.42 23.58
C ARG A 444 9.69 25.27 22.69
N VAL A 445 10.61 24.35 22.37
CA VAL A 445 10.32 23.13 21.62
C VAL A 445 10.42 21.91 22.54
N TRP A 446 9.46 21.00 22.41
CA TRP A 446 9.53 19.65 22.96
C TRP A 446 9.71 18.66 21.80
N THR A 447 10.69 17.77 21.92
CA THR A 447 10.99 16.76 20.91
C THR A 447 10.40 15.42 21.31
N HIS A 448 9.65 14.81 20.41
CA HIS A 448 9.06 13.48 20.56
C HIS A 448 9.72 12.52 19.57
N GLN A 449 10.34 11.47 20.11
CA GLN A 449 10.93 10.38 19.32
C GLN A 449 9.82 9.47 18.77
N VAL A 450 10.02 8.88 17.58
CA VAL A 450 8.99 8.17 16.81
C VAL A 450 9.46 6.86 16.18
#